data_AF-A0A7C5GGE6-F1
#
_entry.id   AF-A0A7C5GGE6-F1
#
_cell.length_a   1.000
_cell.length_b   1.000
_cell.length_c   1.000
_cell.angle_alpha   90.00
_cell.angle_beta   90.00
_cell.angle_gamma   90.00
#
_symmetry.space_group_name_H-M   'P 1'
#
loop_
_entity.id
_entity.type
_entity.pdbx_description
1 polymer ?
#
loop_
_entity_poly.entity_id
_entity_poly.type
_entity_poly.pdbx_seq_one_letter_code
_entity_poly.pdbx_strand_id
1 'polypeptide(L)' 'MPAQTARLIEVAEAGGATLLQPANVYVYGAESPERMAPDTPHRAMNPLGKVRREMEQALRRSSARVILLR' A
#
# COMPACT_ATOMS: atom_id res chain seq x y z
N MET A 1 -0.93 -9.22 4.65
CA MET A 1 -2.26 -9.55 5.21
C MET A 1 -3.33 -9.34 4.13
N PRO A 2 -3.37 -10.21 3.10
CA PRO A 2 -4.24 -9.99 1.93
C PRO A 2 -5.74 -10.03 2.27
N ALA A 3 -6.17 -11.00 3.08
CA ALA A 3 -7.57 -11.16 3.46
C ALA A 3 -8.12 -9.95 4.25
N GLN A 4 -7.33 -9.40 5.17
CA GLN A 4 -7.71 -8.21 5.93
C GLN A 4 -7.79 -6.98 5.01
N THR A 5 -6.84 -6.83 4.08
CA THR A 5 -6.83 -5.72 3.12
C THR A 5 -8.07 -5.75 2.23
N ALA A 6 -8.46 -6.94 1.75
CA ALA A 6 -9.65 -7.11 0.93
C ALA A 6 -10.95 -6.72 1.67
N ARG A 7 -11.11 -7.19 2.92
CA ARG A 7 -12.30 -6.84 3.73
C ARG A 7 -12.39 -5.34 4.04
N LEU A 8 -11.26 -4.69 4.31
CA LEU A 8 -11.25 -3.24 4.54
C LEU A 8 -11.63 -2.46 3.29
N ILE A 9 -11.14 -2.89 2.12
CA ILE A 9 -11.53 -2.32 0.82
C ILE A 9 -13.04 -2.48 0.62
N GLU A 10 -13.57 -3.70 0.76
CA GLU A 10 -15.00 -4.00 0.59
C GLU A 10 -15.89 -3.07 1.43
N VAL A 11 -15.58 -2.96 2.72
CA VAL A 11 -16.36 -2.11 3.65
C VAL A 11 -16.22 -0.62 3.28
N ALA A 12 -15.03 -0.17 2.88
CA ALA A 12 -14.82 1.23 2.51
C ALA A 12 -15.52 1.61 1.21
N GLU A 13 -15.53 0.73 0.22
CA GLU A 13 -16.24 0.93 -1.05
C GLU A 13 -17.75 0.96 -0.82
N ALA A 14 -18.29 0.00 -0.08
CA ALA A 14 -19.73 -0.06 0.20
C ALA A 14 -20.22 1.10 1.08
N GLY A 15 -19.41 1.52 2.06
CA GLY A 15 -19.78 2.58 3.01
C GLY A 15 -19.36 3.99 2.59
N GLY A 16 -18.62 4.14 1.48
CA GLY A 16 -18.03 5.41 1.07
C GLY A 16 -17.00 5.97 2.07
N ALA A 17 -16.41 5.13 2.93
CA ALA A 17 -15.45 5.55 3.94
C ALA A 17 -14.08 5.87 3.33
N THR A 18 -13.29 6.68 4.04
CA THR A 18 -11.88 6.91 3.70
C THR A 18 -11.00 5.93 4.48
N LEU A 19 -10.16 5.18 3.78
CA LEU A 19 -9.15 4.32 4.38
C LEU A 19 -7.86 5.11 4.60
N LEU A 20 -7.52 5.35 5.87
CA LEU A 20 -6.19 5.81 6.26
C LEU A 20 -5.31 4.60 6.57
N GLN A 21 -4.34 4.32 5.70
CA GLN A 21 -3.39 3.24 5.88
C GLN A 21 -2.04 3.81 6.33
N PRO A 22 -1.56 3.44 7.52
CA PRO A 22 -0.17 3.62 7.91
C PRO A 22 0.71 2.79 6.97
N ALA A 23 1.34 3.47 6.02
CA ALA A 23 2.27 2.89 5.04
C ALA A 23 3.71 2.99 5.57
N ASN A 24 4.63 2.36 4.87
CA ASN A 24 6.05 2.35 5.25
C ASN A 24 6.95 2.35 4.01
N VAL A 25 8.25 2.50 4.24
CA VAL A 25 9.27 2.54 3.19
C VAL A 25 9.68 1.15 2.67
N TYR A 26 9.12 0.06 3.19
CA TYR A 26 9.56 -1.29 2.82
C TYR A 26 9.18 -1.69 1.40
N VAL A 27 8.33 -0.90 0.73
CA VAL A 27 7.93 -1.12 -0.66
C VAL A 27 9.06 -0.81 -1.66
N TYR A 28 10.02 0.04 -1.30
CA TYR A 28 11.04 0.54 -2.23
C TYR A 28 12.19 -0.45 -2.45
N GLY A 29 12.63 -1.13 -1.39
CA GLY A 29 13.67 -2.16 -1.46
C GLY A 29 15.09 -1.63 -1.23
N ALA A 30 16.08 -2.53 -1.27
CA ALA A 30 17.46 -2.24 -0.90
C ALA A 30 18.16 -1.25 -1.86
N GLU A 31 17.76 -1.23 -3.13
CA GLU A 31 18.29 -0.32 -4.16
C GLU A 31 17.59 1.04 -4.19
N SER A 32 16.83 1.39 -3.14
CA SER A 32 16.13 2.66 -3.09
C SER A 32 17.10 3.83 -2.90
N PRO A 33 16.79 5.02 -3.47
CA PRO A 33 17.60 6.20 -3.26
C PRO A 33 17.54 6.64 -1.79
N GLU A 34 18.54 7.42 -1.37
CA GLU A 34 18.59 8.01 -0.02
C GLU A 34 17.33 8.84 0.30
N ARG A 35 16.77 9.51 -0.71
CA ARG A 35 15.52 10.28 -0.61
C ARG A 35 14.45 9.68 -1.50
N MET A 36 13.36 9.25 -0.88
CA MET A 36 12.16 8.75 -1.56
C MET A 36 11.22 9.91 -1.87
N ALA A 37 10.66 9.88 -3.06
CA ALA A 37 9.66 10.82 -3.58
C ALA A 37 8.38 10.06 -3.97
N PRO A 38 7.26 10.76 -4.22
CA PRO A 38 5.98 10.12 -4.55
C PRO A 38 6.02 9.18 -5.78
N ASP A 39 6.95 9.39 -6.69
CA ASP A 39 7.19 8.62 -7.91
C ASP A 39 8.28 7.54 -7.77
N THR A 40 8.91 7.41 -6.60
CA THR A 40 9.94 6.40 -6.36
C THR A 40 9.34 5.00 -6.54
N PRO A 41 9.95 4.13 -7.39
CA PRO A 41 9.32 2.87 -7.75
C PRO A 41 9.34 1.87 -6.59
N HIS A 42 8.22 1.17 -6.40
CA HIS A 42 8.12 0.12 -5.40
C HIS A 42 8.74 -1.19 -5.95
N ARG A 43 10.01 -1.45 -5.63
CA ARG A 43 10.80 -2.58 -6.19
C ARG A 43 11.24 -3.64 -5.17
N ALA A 44 10.81 -3.55 -3.92
CA ALA A 44 11.21 -4.52 -2.91
C ALA A 44 10.87 -5.98 -3.29
N MET A 45 11.86 -6.86 -3.13
CA MET A 45 11.76 -8.30 -3.43
C MET A 45 11.90 -9.22 -2.21
N ASN A 46 12.36 -8.68 -1.08
CA ASN A 46 12.39 -9.42 0.18
C ASN A 46 10.96 -9.76 0.65
N PRO A 47 10.75 -10.82 1.44
CA PRO A 47 9.41 -11.30 1.79
C PRO A 47 8.48 -10.21 2.36
N LEU A 48 8.97 -9.40 3.28
CA LEU A 48 8.19 -8.33 3.89
C LEU A 48 7.85 -7.22 2.88
N GLY A 49 8.80 -6.84 2.03
CA GLY A 49 8.59 -5.85 0.98
C GLY A 49 7.53 -6.28 -0.04
N LYS A 50 7.55 -7.55 -0.45
CA LYS A 50 6.51 -8.13 -1.34
C LYS A 50 5.12 -7.99 -0.74
N VAL A 51 4.95 -8.38 0.53
CA VAL A 51 3.65 -8.26 1.23
C VAL A 51 3.15 -6.80 1.28
N ARG A 52 4.05 -5.84 1.50
CA ARG A 52 3.68 -4.41 1.52
C ARG A 52 3.35 -3.88 0.13
N ARG A 53 4.08 -4.31 -0.90
CA ARG A 53 3.80 -3.95 -2.29
C ARG A 53 2.44 -4.47 -2.73
N GLU A 54 2.12 -5.73 -2.46
CA GLU A 54 0.83 -6.33 -2.80
C GLU A 54 -0.34 -5.62 -2.10
N MET A 55 -0.19 -5.32 -0.80
CA MET A 55 -1.18 -4.56 -0.03
C MET A 55 -1.43 -3.18 -0.64
N GLU A 56 -0.38 -2.39 -0.88
CA GLU A 56 -0.54 -1.04 -1.45
C GLU A 56 -1.05 -1.08 -2.89
N GLN A 57 -0.67 -2.08 -3.68
CA GLN A 57 -1.23 -2.27 -5.02
C GLN A 57 -2.72 -2.60 -4.96
N ALA A 58 -3.18 -3.44 -4.04
CA ALA A 58 -4.59 -3.72 -3.86
C ALA A 58 -5.37 -2.45 -3.48
N LEU A 59 -4.85 -1.67 -2.54
CA LEU A 59 -5.44 -0.38 -2.14
C LEU A 59 -5.46 0.66 -3.28
N ARG A 60 -4.43 0.70 -4.13
CA ARG A 60 -4.40 1.61 -5.30
C ARG A 60 -5.33 1.21 -6.43
N ARG A 61 -5.67 -0.09 -6.53
CA ARG A 61 -6.58 -0.62 -7.56
C ARG A 61 -8.05 -0.56 -7.14
N SER A 62 -8.34 -0.36 -5.86
CA SER A 62 -9.73 -0.23 -5.39
C SER A 62 -10.33 1.12 -5.77
N SER A 63 -11.65 1.20 -5.71
CA SER A 63 -12.41 2.43 -5.87
C SER A 63 -12.55 3.24 -4.57
N ALA A 64 -12.11 2.66 -3.43
CA ALA A 64 -12.14 3.31 -2.14
C ALA A 64 -11.28 4.59 -2.13
N ARG A 65 -11.67 5.56 -1.29
CA ARG A 65 -10.82 6.73 -1.00
C ARG A 65 -9.71 6.30 -0.06
N VAL A 66 -8.47 6.26 -0.54
CA VAL A 66 -7.32 5.78 0.24
C VAL A 66 -6.29 6.89 0.46
N ILE A 67 -5.82 7.02 1.70
CA ILE A 67 -4.65 7.81 2.08
C ILE A 67 -3.56 6.82 2.55
N LEU A 68 -2.45 6.77 1.83
CA LEU A 68 -1.24 6.06 2.24
C LEU A 68 -0.29 7.06 2.92
N LEU A 69 -0.18 6.99 4.24
CA LEU A 69 0.68 7.89 5.02
C LEU A 69 2.02 7.21 5.34
N ARG A 70 3.14 7.74 4.84
CA ARG A 70 4.50 7.24 5.04
C ARG A 70 5.50 8.38 5.25
#